data_AF-A0A292YJ49-F1
#
_entry.id   AF-A0A292YJ49-F1
#
_cell.length_a   1.000
_cell.length_b   1.000
_cell.length_c   1.000
_cell.angle_alpha   90.00
_cell.angle_beta   90.00
_cell.angle_gamma   90.00
#
_symmetry.space_group_name_H-M   'P 1'
#
loop_
_entity.id
_entity.type
_entity.pdbx_description
1 polymer ?
#
loop_
_entity_poly.entity_id
_entity_poly.type
_entity_poly.pdbx_seq_one_letter_code
_entity_poly.pdbx_strand_id
1 'polypeptide(L)'
;MQVGMEKIKEEQEKKEKRRKRQAGVTLIELLVVVTILAIVSGIGFTLVGNQIDRSRDSADLANVRSIADAVQRYLLDNPNGTGLPADGASANITSSHVLVTGGYLGQAPANPYGATTQYSIERSGKNIIVRDVDNSPDDDITLNNVLP
;
A
#
# COMPACT_ATOMS: atom_id res chain seq x y z
N MET A 1 42.28 -54.59 45.06
CA MET A 1 42.50 -54.26 43.62
C MET A 1 41.29 -54.53 42.70
N GLN A 2 40.23 -55.25 43.12
CA GLN A 2 39.10 -55.60 42.22
C GLN A 2 38.07 -54.48 41.95
N VAL A 3 37.84 -53.55 42.89
CA VAL A 3 36.75 -52.55 42.82
C VAL A 3 36.89 -51.53 41.67
N GLY A 4 38.11 -51.30 41.16
CA GLY A 4 38.35 -50.36 40.05
C GLY A 4 37.84 -50.86 38.70
N MET A 5 37.82 -52.19 38.48
CA MET A 5 37.45 -52.76 37.17
C MET A 5 35.94 -52.75 36.91
N GLU A 6 35.10 -52.83 37.96
CA GLU A 6 33.63 -52.76 37.80
C GLU A 6 33.16 -51.36 37.39
N LYS A 7 33.72 -50.30 37.99
CA LYS A 7 33.39 -48.91 37.64
C LYS A 7 33.76 -48.57 36.18
N ILE A 8 34.86 -49.14 35.69
CA ILE A 8 35.29 -48.96 34.29
C ILE A 8 34.29 -49.64 33.35
N LYS A 9 33.82 -50.85 33.68
CA LYS A 9 32.78 -51.55 32.91
C LYS A 9 31.46 -50.76 32.85
N GLU A 10 30.99 -50.21 33.96
CA GLU A 10 29.76 -49.40 33.98
C GLU A 10 29.88 -48.13 33.13
N GLU A 11 31.00 -47.42 33.18
CA GLU A 11 31.24 -46.25 32.32
C GLU A 11 31.26 -46.62 30.83
N GLN A 12 31.87 -47.75 30.48
CA GLN A 12 31.95 -48.24 29.11
C GLN A 12 30.55 -48.59 28.57
N GLU A 13 29.77 -49.32 29.36
CA GLU A 13 28.41 -49.73 28.97
C GLU A 13 27.46 -48.54 28.82
N LYS A 14 27.61 -47.53 29.69
CA LYS A 14 26.82 -46.29 29.65
C LYS A 14 27.19 -45.41 28.45
N LYS A 15 28.47 -45.37 28.06
CA LYS A 15 28.93 -44.70 26.82
C LYS A 15 28.42 -45.41 25.57
N GLU A 16 28.41 -46.74 25.57
CA GLU A 16 27.91 -47.54 24.44
C GLU A 16 26.39 -47.37 24.25
N LYS A 17 25.62 -47.39 25.35
CA LYS A 17 24.17 -47.09 25.34
C LYS A 17 23.87 -45.67 24.84
N ARG A 18 24.73 -44.68 25.13
CA ARG A 18 24.59 -43.31 24.62
C ARG A 18 24.86 -43.20 23.13
N ARG A 19 25.88 -43.91 22.60
CA ARG A 19 26.16 -43.96 21.15
C ARG A 19 25.04 -44.63 20.36
N LYS A 20 24.47 -45.72 20.89
CA LYS A 20 23.32 -46.41 20.26
C LYS A 20 22.05 -45.56 20.19
N ARG A 21 21.93 -44.50 21.00
CA ARG A 21 20.82 -43.54 21.00
C ARG A 21 21.00 -42.37 20.03
N GLN A 22 22.18 -42.21 19.43
CA GLN A 22 22.43 -41.20 18.40
C GLN A 22 22.11 -41.81 17.03
N ALA A 23 20.81 -41.98 16.74
CA ALA A 23 20.37 -42.26 15.38
C ALA A 23 20.62 -40.99 14.54
N GLY A 24 21.56 -41.08 13.58
CA GLY A 24 21.87 -39.99 12.66
C GLY A 24 20.82 -39.89 11.55
N VAL A 25 20.52 -38.67 11.13
CA VAL A 25 19.73 -38.39 9.92
C VAL A 25 20.52 -38.88 8.71
N THR A 26 19.85 -39.50 7.73
CA THR A 26 20.55 -40.02 6.55
C THR A 26 20.90 -38.88 5.58
N LEU A 27 21.98 -39.01 4.81
CA LEU A 27 22.35 -38.01 3.80
C LEU A 27 21.24 -37.84 2.75
N ILE A 28 20.53 -38.92 2.41
CA ILE A 28 19.44 -38.89 1.44
C ILE A 28 18.22 -38.11 1.97
N GLU A 29 17.96 -38.19 3.26
CA GLU A 29 16.86 -37.48 3.92
C GLU A 29 17.12 -35.98 3.97
N LEU A 30 18.37 -35.56 4.23
CA LEU A 30 18.77 -34.16 4.09
C LEU A 30 18.73 -33.71 2.62
N LEU A 31 19.17 -34.56 1.68
CA LEU A 31 19.22 -34.26 0.24
C LEU A 31 17.83 -33.99 -0.35
N VAL A 32 16.85 -34.85 -0.04
CA VAL A 32 15.48 -34.70 -0.53
C VAL A 32 14.85 -33.41 0.00
N VAL A 33 15.07 -33.08 1.27
CA VAL A 33 14.53 -31.85 1.89
C VAL A 33 15.06 -30.60 1.21
N VAL A 34 16.38 -30.47 1.03
CA VAL A 34 16.94 -29.28 0.37
C VAL A 34 16.55 -29.21 -1.11
N THR A 35 16.32 -30.35 -1.76
CA THR A 35 15.84 -30.41 -3.14
C THR A 35 14.41 -29.88 -3.25
N ILE A 36 13.50 -30.31 -2.37
CA ILE A 36 12.13 -29.78 -2.33
C ILE A 36 12.13 -28.29 -1.99
N LEU A 37 12.95 -27.86 -1.02
CA LEU A 37 13.10 -26.45 -0.68
C LEU A 37 13.62 -25.62 -1.87
N ALA A 38 14.54 -26.15 -2.68
CA ALA A 38 15.03 -25.48 -3.88
C ALA A 38 13.91 -25.31 -4.93
N ILE A 39 13.08 -26.33 -5.13
CA ILE A 39 11.94 -26.28 -6.07
C ILE A 39 10.89 -25.27 -5.58
N VAL A 40 10.47 -25.37 -4.32
CA VAL A 40 9.44 -24.49 -3.73
C VAL A 40 9.94 -23.05 -3.64
N SER A 41 11.22 -22.82 -3.32
CA SER A 41 11.80 -21.47 -3.29
C SER A 41 11.82 -20.84 -4.68
N GLY A 42 11.99 -21.62 -5.75
CA GLY A 42 11.95 -21.14 -7.13
C GLY A 42 10.58 -20.62 -7.57
N ILE A 43 9.49 -21.16 -7.01
CA ILE A 43 8.10 -20.74 -7.30
C ILE A 43 7.46 -19.93 -6.16
N GLY A 44 8.18 -19.73 -5.06
CA GLY A 44 7.66 -19.21 -3.79
C GLY A 44 7.19 -17.75 -3.83
N PHE A 45 7.34 -17.07 -4.97
CA PHE A 45 6.83 -15.72 -5.17
C PHE A 45 5.77 -15.72 -6.27
N THR A 46 4.50 -15.66 -5.84
CA THR A 46 3.37 -15.38 -6.73
C THR A 46 2.97 -13.91 -6.61
N LEU A 47 2.83 -13.25 -7.76
CA LEU A 47 2.69 -11.81 -7.94
C LEU A 47 1.38 -11.25 -7.35
N VAL A 48 1.50 -10.36 -6.35
CA VAL A 48 0.38 -9.57 -5.77
C VAL A 48 0.32 -8.14 -6.35
N GLY A 49 1.01 -7.86 -7.47
CA GLY A 49 1.11 -6.49 -8.03
C GLY A 49 -0.23 -5.96 -8.53
N ASN A 50 -0.87 -6.68 -9.45
CA ASN A 50 -2.02 -6.17 -10.21
C ASN A 50 -3.27 -5.84 -9.36
N GLN A 51 -3.42 -6.46 -8.18
CA GLN A 51 -4.57 -6.20 -7.31
C GLN A 51 -4.38 -4.91 -6.49
N ILE A 52 -3.13 -4.57 -6.16
CA ILE A 52 -2.79 -3.34 -5.44
C ILE A 52 -3.00 -2.14 -6.36
N ASP A 53 -2.56 -2.24 -7.62
CA ASP A 53 -2.68 -1.13 -8.58
C ASP A 53 -4.16 -0.79 -8.84
N ARG A 54 -5.01 -1.79 -9.10
CA ARG A 54 -6.47 -1.56 -9.24
C ARG A 54 -7.10 -0.93 -8.00
N SER A 55 -6.61 -1.28 -6.80
CA SER A 55 -7.09 -0.69 -5.56
C SER A 55 -6.65 0.77 -5.42
N ARG A 56 -5.48 1.13 -5.95
CA ARG A 56 -5.00 2.52 -5.99
C ARG A 56 -5.84 3.34 -6.97
N ASP A 57 -6.03 2.84 -8.18
CA ASP A 57 -6.85 3.51 -9.21
C ASP A 57 -8.29 3.75 -8.71
N SER A 58 -8.87 2.73 -8.06
CA SER A 58 -10.22 2.85 -7.48
C SER A 58 -10.28 3.87 -6.33
N ALA A 59 -9.22 3.97 -5.52
CA ALA A 59 -9.14 4.95 -4.44
C ALA A 59 -8.94 6.36 -4.98
N ASP A 60 -8.14 6.51 -6.04
CA ASP A 60 -7.90 7.79 -6.71
C ASP A 60 -9.20 8.36 -7.27
N LEU A 61 -9.89 7.56 -8.09
CA LEU A 61 -11.17 7.92 -8.67
C LEU A 61 -12.22 8.28 -7.60
N ALA A 62 -12.20 7.60 -6.45
CA ALA A 62 -13.09 7.94 -5.33
C ALA A 62 -12.74 9.31 -4.71
N ASN A 63 -11.45 9.63 -4.59
CA ASN A 63 -10.98 10.93 -4.08
C ASN A 63 -11.36 12.07 -5.03
N VAL A 64 -11.11 11.94 -6.34
CA VAL A 64 -11.49 12.95 -7.35
C VAL A 64 -13.00 13.20 -7.32
N ARG A 65 -13.82 12.13 -7.25
CA ARG A 65 -15.28 12.25 -7.11
C ARG A 65 -15.70 12.98 -5.83
N SER A 66 -15.05 12.67 -4.71
CA SER A 66 -15.34 13.34 -3.44
C SER A 66 -15.00 14.83 -3.50
N ILE A 67 -13.92 15.21 -4.18
CA ILE A 67 -13.55 16.62 -4.37
C ILE A 67 -14.56 17.30 -5.30
N ALA A 68 -14.99 16.65 -6.38
CA ALA A 68 -15.98 17.21 -7.31
C ALA A 68 -17.32 17.50 -6.61
N ASP A 69 -17.82 16.58 -5.79
CA ASP A 69 -19.02 16.78 -4.97
C ASP A 69 -18.82 17.93 -3.95
N ALA A 70 -17.65 18.00 -3.31
CA ALA A 70 -17.32 19.11 -2.42
C ALA A 70 -17.29 20.47 -3.13
N VAL A 71 -16.75 20.54 -4.35
CA VAL A 71 -16.77 21.76 -5.18
C VAL A 71 -18.20 22.15 -5.53
N GLN A 72 -19.04 21.20 -5.94
CA GLN A 72 -20.45 21.50 -6.24
C GLN A 72 -21.16 22.09 -5.03
N ARG A 73 -21.02 21.48 -3.85
CA ARG A 73 -21.59 22.01 -2.60
C ARG A 73 -21.07 23.39 -2.25
N TYR A 74 -19.76 23.60 -2.40
CA TYR A 74 -19.12 24.89 -2.19
C TYR A 74 -19.71 25.99 -3.09
N LEU A 75 -19.95 25.66 -4.36
CA LEU A 75 -20.52 26.59 -5.34
C LEU A 75 -22.00 26.90 -5.12
N LEU A 76 -22.75 26.01 -4.45
CA LEU A 76 -24.12 26.32 -4.01
C LEU A 76 -24.13 27.44 -2.97
N ASP A 77 -23.16 27.43 -2.05
CA ASP A 77 -23.05 28.44 -0.99
C ASP A 77 -22.28 29.69 -1.47
N ASN A 78 -21.37 29.53 -2.43
CA ASN A 78 -20.50 30.58 -2.98
C ASN A 78 -20.64 30.63 -4.51
N PRO A 79 -21.74 31.20 -5.04
CA PRO A 79 -22.07 31.12 -6.47
C PRO A 79 -21.02 31.78 -7.38
N ASN A 80 -20.21 32.70 -6.86
CA ASN A 80 -19.15 33.37 -7.60
C ASN A 80 -17.82 32.60 -7.59
N GLY A 81 -17.73 31.48 -6.86
CA GLY A 81 -16.50 30.69 -6.70
C GLY A 81 -15.40 31.42 -5.93
N THR A 82 -15.74 32.31 -5.00
CA THR A 82 -14.80 33.19 -4.27
C THR A 82 -13.85 32.42 -3.37
N GLY A 83 -12.63 32.12 -3.85
CA GLY A 83 -11.64 31.32 -3.12
C GLY A 83 -11.27 30.03 -3.84
N LEU A 84 -11.98 29.70 -4.93
CA LEU A 84 -11.49 28.80 -5.96
C LEU A 84 -10.46 29.51 -6.84
N PRO A 85 -9.61 28.77 -7.57
CA PRO A 85 -8.63 29.36 -8.48
C PRO A 85 -9.27 30.29 -9.52
N ALA A 86 -8.49 31.30 -9.92
CA ALA A 86 -8.84 32.20 -11.02
C ALA A 86 -8.87 31.44 -12.36
N ASP A 87 -9.51 32.04 -13.37
CA ASP A 87 -9.57 31.45 -14.70
C ASP A 87 -8.16 31.22 -15.28
N GLY A 88 -7.90 30.01 -15.76
CA GLY A 88 -6.60 29.55 -16.24
C GLY A 88 -5.59 29.21 -15.13
N ALA A 89 -6.00 29.19 -13.86
CA ALA A 89 -5.16 28.82 -12.73
C ALA A 89 -5.61 27.50 -12.08
N SER A 90 -4.67 26.88 -11.39
CA SER A 90 -4.88 25.64 -10.62
C SER A 90 -4.47 25.82 -9.17
N ALA A 91 -5.14 25.13 -8.26
CA ALA A 91 -4.87 25.15 -6.83
C ALA A 91 -4.84 23.73 -6.26
N ASN A 92 -3.80 23.42 -5.48
CA ASN A 92 -3.67 22.12 -4.85
C ASN A 92 -4.60 21.98 -3.64
N ILE A 93 -5.20 20.81 -3.48
CA ILE A 93 -6.06 20.46 -2.36
C ILE A 93 -5.19 20.04 -1.18
N THR A 94 -4.82 21.03 -0.38
CA THR A 94 -4.10 20.86 0.90
C THR A 94 -5.03 21.13 2.09
N SER A 95 -4.56 20.89 3.31
CA SER A 95 -5.34 21.16 4.53
C SER A 95 -5.75 22.62 4.71
N SER A 96 -5.09 23.57 4.04
CA SER A 96 -5.44 25.00 4.05
C SER A 96 -6.39 25.39 2.93
N HIS A 97 -6.75 24.48 2.02
CA HIS A 97 -7.64 24.78 0.90
C HIS A 97 -9.05 25.14 1.39
N VAL A 98 -9.76 26.01 0.65
CA VAL A 98 -11.11 26.51 1.04
C VAL A 98 -12.14 25.40 1.18
N LEU A 99 -11.99 24.31 0.42
CA LEU A 99 -12.86 23.13 0.51
C LEU A 99 -12.67 22.38 1.84
N VAL A 100 -11.46 22.34 2.38
CA VAL A 100 -11.15 21.66 3.64
C VAL A 100 -11.49 22.57 4.82
N THR A 101 -11.01 23.81 4.78
CA THR A 101 -11.24 24.80 5.84
C THR A 101 -12.72 25.21 5.95
N GLY A 102 -13.44 25.21 4.83
CA GLY A 102 -14.89 25.43 4.78
C GLY A 102 -15.73 24.22 5.17
N GLY A 103 -15.11 23.05 5.44
CA GLY A 103 -15.81 21.85 5.89
C GLY A 103 -16.54 21.06 4.80
N TYR A 104 -16.35 21.39 3.52
CA TYR A 104 -16.91 20.66 2.38
C TYR A 104 -16.16 19.34 2.12
N LEU A 105 -14.88 19.29 2.51
CA LEU A 105 -14.07 18.09 2.65
C LEU A 105 -13.66 17.93 4.11
N GLY A 106 -13.84 16.73 4.68
CA GLY A 106 -13.43 16.45 6.05
C GLY A 106 -11.92 16.51 6.25
N GLN A 107 -11.14 16.18 5.22
CA GLN A 107 -9.68 16.33 5.17
C GLN A 107 -9.22 16.33 3.71
N ALA A 108 -7.99 16.77 3.45
CA ALA A 108 -7.36 16.62 2.15
C ALA A 108 -7.21 15.11 1.82
N PRO A 109 -7.72 14.62 0.68
CA PRO A 109 -7.58 13.22 0.30
C PRO A 109 -6.11 12.80 0.16
N ALA A 110 -5.81 11.58 0.59
CA ALA A 110 -4.47 11.03 0.53
C ALA A 110 -4.21 10.39 -0.84
N ASN A 111 -3.03 10.66 -1.40
CA ASN A 111 -2.58 10.09 -2.66
C ASN A 111 -2.22 8.59 -2.50
N PRO A 112 -2.85 7.67 -3.27
CA PRO A 112 -2.61 6.23 -3.18
C PRO A 112 -1.27 5.75 -3.81
N TYR A 113 -0.62 6.59 -4.62
CA TYR A 113 0.67 6.33 -5.29
C TYR A 113 1.88 6.92 -4.53
N GLY A 114 1.67 7.83 -3.57
CA GLY A 114 2.72 8.40 -2.70
C GLY A 114 2.56 9.90 -2.42
N ALA A 115 3.28 10.45 -1.44
CA ALA A 115 3.01 11.81 -0.92
C ALA A 115 3.51 12.98 -1.79
N THR A 116 4.15 12.73 -2.95
CA THR A 116 4.84 13.77 -3.72
C THR A 116 3.89 14.65 -4.53
N THR A 117 2.75 14.10 -4.95
CA THR A 117 1.76 14.82 -5.76
C THR A 117 0.42 14.90 -5.06
N GLN A 118 -0.35 15.95 -5.37
CA GLN A 118 -1.61 16.28 -4.71
C GLN A 118 -2.69 16.51 -5.75
N TYR A 119 -3.93 16.18 -5.40
CA TYR A 119 -5.09 16.57 -6.19
C TYR A 119 -5.13 18.08 -6.35
N SER A 120 -5.59 18.54 -7.50
CA SER A 120 -5.76 19.98 -7.73
C SER A 120 -7.11 20.27 -8.37
N ILE A 121 -7.53 21.51 -8.27
CA ILE A 121 -8.67 22.03 -9.03
C ILE A 121 -8.16 23.10 -9.96
N GLU A 122 -8.65 23.10 -11.20
CA GLU A 122 -8.35 24.11 -12.21
C GLU A 122 -9.64 24.75 -12.68
N ARG A 123 -9.61 26.06 -12.90
CA ARG A 123 -10.73 26.76 -13.52
C ARG A 123 -10.44 26.98 -15.00
N SER A 124 -11.39 26.58 -15.84
CA SER A 124 -11.36 26.84 -17.29
C SER A 124 -12.67 27.50 -17.71
N GLY A 125 -12.66 28.83 -17.79
CA GLY A 125 -13.84 29.66 -18.02
C GLY A 125 -14.91 29.48 -16.94
N LYS A 126 -16.03 28.85 -17.33
CA LYS A 126 -17.17 28.51 -16.45
C LYS A 126 -17.09 27.10 -15.87
N ASN A 127 -16.07 26.35 -16.23
CA ASN A 127 -15.89 24.97 -15.81
C ASN A 127 -14.86 24.88 -14.69
N ILE A 128 -15.05 23.90 -13.80
CA ILE A 128 -14.03 23.48 -12.85
C ILE A 128 -13.58 22.07 -13.21
N ILE A 129 -12.28 21.87 -13.34
CA ILE A 129 -11.66 20.57 -13.61
C ILE A 129 -11.01 20.13 -12.30
N VAL A 130 -11.43 18.99 -11.78
CA VAL A 130 -10.76 18.32 -10.66
C VAL A 130 -9.74 17.36 -11.26
N ARG A 131 -8.47 17.56 -10.91
CA ARG A 131 -7.35 16.79 -11.43
C ARG A 131 -6.84 15.76 -10.42
N ASP A 132 -6.54 14.58 -10.94
CA ASP A 132 -5.79 13.51 -10.26
C ASP A 132 -4.39 14.03 -9.85
N VAL A 133 -3.82 13.39 -8.83
CA VAL A 133 -2.42 13.50 -8.42
C VAL A 133 -1.39 13.20 -9.52
N ASP A 134 -1.70 12.44 -10.56
CA ASP A 134 -0.79 12.15 -11.67
C ASP A 134 -0.93 13.13 -12.86
N ASN A 135 -1.93 14.02 -12.82
CA ASN A 135 -2.35 14.92 -13.90
C ASN A 135 -2.61 14.21 -15.25
N SER A 136 -2.91 12.91 -15.21
CA SER A 136 -3.40 12.18 -16.37
C SER A 136 -4.86 12.57 -16.60
N PRO A 137 -5.25 12.89 -17.84
CA PRO A 137 -6.62 13.32 -18.15
C PRO A 137 -7.65 12.19 -18.07
N ASP A 138 -7.23 10.95 -17.82
CA ASP A 138 -8.08 9.76 -17.90
C ASP A 138 -9.12 9.72 -16.76
N ASP A 139 -8.76 10.20 -15.57
CA ASP A 139 -9.59 10.17 -14.36
C ASP A 139 -10.04 11.57 -13.88
N ASP A 140 -9.67 12.63 -14.60
CA ASP A 140 -10.08 14.01 -14.34
C ASP A 140 -11.61 14.19 -14.44
N ILE A 141 -12.20 14.91 -13.49
CA ILE A 141 -13.64 15.24 -13.51
C ILE A 141 -13.85 16.70 -13.86
N THR A 142 -14.51 16.96 -14.98
CA THR A 142 -14.92 18.31 -15.38
C THR A 142 -16.37 18.60 -14.97
N LEU A 143 -16.54 19.61 -14.14
CA LEU A 143 -17.82 20.21 -13.78
C LEU A 143 -18.15 21.35 -14.76
N ASN A 144 -19.12 21.11 -15.63
CA ASN A 144 -19.44 22.02 -16.73
C ASN A 144 -20.41 23.12 -16.29
N ASN A 145 -20.10 24.37 -16.67
CA ASN A 145 -20.93 25.56 -16.49
C ASN A 145 -21.42 25.75 -15.04
N VAL A 146 -20.51 25.55 -14.09
CA VAL A 146 -20.79 25.66 -12.65
C VAL A 146 -20.47 27.05 -12.08
N LEU A 147 -19.85 27.91 -12.88
CA LEU A 147 -19.56 29.29 -12.53
C LEU A 147 -20.28 30.27 -13.47
N PRO A 148 -20.68 31.46 -12.96
CA PRO A 148 -21.40 32.46 -13.73
C PRO A 148 -20.58 33.06 -14.88
#